data_AF-A0A9D6SRB8-F1
#
_entry.id   AF-A0A9D6SRB8-F1
#
_cell.length_a   1.000
_cell.length_b   1.000
_cell.length_c   1.000
_cell.angle_alpha   90.00
_cell.angle_beta   90.00
_cell.angle_gamma   90.00
#
_symmetry.space_group_name_H-M   'P 1'
#
loop_
_entity.id
_entity.type
_entity.pdbx_description
1 polymer ?
#
loop_
_entity_poly.entity_id
_entity_poly.type
_entity_poly.pdbx_seq_one_letter_code
_entity_poly.pdbx_strand_id
1 'polypeptide(L)' 'MSSSDTRPLSALTVAGSDSGGGAGIQADLKTLAAHGVHG' A
#
# COMPACT_ATOMS: atom_id res chain seq x y z
N MET A 1 10.93 -1.85 -29.61
CA MET A 1 10.56 -1.15 -28.36
C MET A 1 9.60 -2.04 -27.58
N SER A 2 10.09 -2.82 -26.61
CA SER A 2 9.21 -3.46 -25.62
C SER A 2 9.15 -2.51 -24.43
N SER A 3 8.01 -1.82 -24.29
CA SER A 3 7.71 -1.01 -23.11
C SER A 3 7.63 -1.96 -21.93
N SER A 4 8.65 -1.98 -21.08
CA SER A 4 8.59 -2.68 -19.80
C SER A 4 7.42 -2.10 -19.01
N ASP A 5 6.39 -2.89 -18.82
CA ASP A 5 5.20 -2.58 -18.04
C ASP A 5 5.62 -2.44 -16.57
N THR A 6 5.98 -1.22 -16.16
CA THR A 6 6.38 -0.90 -14.78
C THR A 6 5.14 -0.89 -13.90
N ARG A 7 4.63 -2.08 -13.56
CA ARG A 7 3.58 -2.20 -12.54
C ARG A 7 4.15 -1.79 -11.19
N PRO A 8 3.42 -1.01 -10.38
CA PRO A 8 3.86 -0.69 -9.04
C PRO A 8 4.02 -1.99 -8.23
N LEU A 9 5.02 -2.03 -7.35
CA LEU A 9 5.14 -3.12 -6.39
C LEU A 9 3.84 -3.18 -5.57
N SER A 10 3.29 -4.39 -5.38
CA SER A 10 2.05 -4.59 -4.63
C SER A 10 2.33 -5.36 -3.35
N ALA A 11 1.67 -4.97 -2.27
CA ALA A 11 1.71 -5.66 -0.98
C ALA A 11 0.29 -5.90 -0.48
N LEU A 12 0.09 -7.01 0.23
CA LEU A 12 -1.15 -7.32 0.92
C LEU A 12 -0.92 -7.12 2.41
N THR A 13 -1.82 -6.39 3.06
CA THR A 13 -1.90 -6.30 4.52
C THR A 13 -3.18 -6.96 5.02
N VAL A 14 -3.06 -7.68 6.14
CA VAL A 14 -4.18 -8.28 6.87
C VAL A 14 -4.12 -7.76 8.29
N ALA A 15 -4.90 -6.71 8.54
CA ALA A 15 -4.94 -5.99 9.80
C ALA A 15 -6.38 -5.60 10.15
N GLY A 16 -6.62 -5.26 11.42
CA GLY A 16 -7.88 -4.65 11.85
C GLY A 16 -8.07 -3.25 11.26
N SER A 17 -9.32 -2.79 11.21
CA SER A 17 -9.66 -1.42 10.80
C SER A 17 -9.57 -0.45 11.97
N ASP A 18 -8.89 0.68 11.77
CA ASP A 18 -8.90 1.86 12.61
C ASP A 18 -9.41 3.08 11.80
N SER A 19 -10.66 3.48 12.02
CA SER A 19 -11.24 4.65 11.35
C SER A 19 -10.57 5.98 11.70
N GLY A 20 -9.74 6.03 12.76
CA GLY A 20 -8.91 7.18 13.10
C GLY A 20 -7.68 7.35 12.20
N GLY A 21 -7.29 6.29 11.48
CA GLY A 21 -6.22 6.31 10.49
C GLY A 21 -4.80 6.38 11.06
N GLY A 22 -4.64 6.09 12.35
CA GLY A 22 -3.36 6.09 13.08
C GLY A 22 -2.77 4.70 13.28
N ALA A 23 -3.58 3.65 13.12
CA ALA A 23 -3.16 2.24 13.20
C ALA A 23 -3.87 1.39 12.13
N GLY A 24 -3.71 0.07 12.22
CA GLY A 24 -4.44 -0.90 11.40
C GLY A 24 -4.21 -0.75 9.89
N ILE A 25 -5.19 -1.23 9.11
CA ILE A 25 -5.12 -1.22 7.64
C ILE A 25 -4.89 0.20 7.08
N GLN A 26 -5.41 1.23 7.74
CA GLN A 26 -5.23 2.62 7.30
C GLN A 26 -3.78 3.10 7.45
N ALA A 27 -3.11 2.77 8.57
CA ALA A 27 -1.70 3.10 8.77
C ALA A 27 -0.79 2.31 7.81
N ASP A 28 -1.13 1.05 7.55
CA ASP A 28 -0.41 0.21 6.58
C ASP A 28 -0.50 0.82 5.17
N LEU A 29 -1.71 1.11 4.68
CA LEU A 29 -1.91 1.71 3.35
C LEU A 29 -1.22 3.07 3.20
N LYS A 30 -1.25 3.91 4.24
CA LYS A 30 -0.55 5.20 4.26
C LYS A 30 0.97 5.03 4.16
N THR A 31 1.50 4.00 4.83
CA THR A 31 2.93 3.63 4.78
C THR A 31 3.30 3.09 3.40
N LEU A 32 2.51 2.18 2.83
CA LEU A 32 2.73 1.61 1.50
C LEU A 32 2.74 2.70 0.43
N ALA A 33 1.76 3.62 0.47
CA ALA A 33 1.71 4.77 -0.43
C ALA A 33 2.94 5.67 -0.29
N ALA A 34 3.40 5.94 0.94
CA ALA A 34 4.62 6.73 1.18
C ALA A 34 5.89 6.08 0.60
N HIS A 35 5.88 4.75 0.43
CA HIS A 35 6.95 3.97 -0.19
C HIS A 35 6.73 3.62 -1.67
N GLY A 36 5.68 4.16 -2.31
CA GLY A 36 5.38 3.87 -3.72
C GLY A 36 4.89 2.44 -3.98
N VAL A 37 4.35 1.79 -2.95
CA VAL A 37 3.78 0.44 -3.01
C VAL A 37 2.26 0.55 -3.07
N HIS A 38 1.63 -0.24 -3.96
CA HIS A 38 0.19 -0.41 -3.97
C HIS A 38 -0.20 -1.40 -2.88
N GLY A 39 -0.87 -0.91 -1.84
CA GLY A 39 -1.41 -1.69 -0.73
C GLY A 39 -2.90 -1.94 -0.85
#